data_AF-A0A9D1M0P5-F1
#
_entry.id   AF-A0A9D1M0P5-F1
#
_cell.length_a   1.000
_cell.length_b   1.000
_cell.length_c   1.000
_cell.angle_alpha   90.00
_cell.angle_beta   90.00
_cell.angle_gamma   90.00
#
_symmetry.space_group_name_H-M   'P 1'
#
loop_
_entity.id
_entity.type
_entity.pdbx_description
1 polymer ?
#
loop_
_entity_poly.entity_id
_entity_poly.type
_entity_poly.pdbx_seq_one_letter_code
_entity_poly.pdbx_strand_id
1 'polypeptide(L)'
;MVKVSEKHIKKEIIIFIIAIIFILTNLVFILWQNFNKNQEEALPKYEYKAFVPTFQNNYDFTHDMAYSNKIYYKKINSYDEYSKIKERWNNIIEMSEEDFKENFMMITAIENVSMEGLTVDKIEADSKTLYISLIHYEDGVNYDENETCISYKISRELERENISVTRNFRENEKV
;
A
#
# COMPACT_ATOMS: atom_id res chain seq x y z
N MET A 1 4.81 19.62 75.44
CA MET A 1 4.37 20.45 74.29
C MET A 1 5.10 19.97 73.03
N VAL A 2 4.68 18.87 72.39
CA VAL A 2 5.38 18.29 71.20
C VAL A 2 4.42 17.73 70.13
N LYS A 3 3.20 17.32 70.50
CA LYS A 3 2.24 16.62 69.60
C LYS A 3 1.67 17.43 68.42
N VAL A 4 1.71 18.77 68.45
CA VAL A 4 1.09 19.60 67.39
C VAL A 4 2.01 19.72 66.18
N SER A 5 3.33 19.79 66.38
CA SER A 5 4.33 19.90 65.32
C SER A 5 4.38 18.65 64.43
N GLU A 6 4.46 17.45 65.03
CA GLU A 6 4.52 16.19 64.28
C GLU A 6 3.27 15.92 63.41
N LYS A 7 2.09 16.38 63.86
CA LYS A 7 0.84 16.20 63.12
C LYS A 7 0.78 17.07 61.86
N HIS A 8 1.34 18.28 61.92
CA HIS A 8 1.46 19.17 60.76
C HIS A 8 2.47 18.64 59.74
N ILE A 9 3.64 18.19 60.21
CA ILE A 9 4.67 17.60 59.35
C ILE A 9 4.13 16.35 58.62
N LYS A 10 3.38 15.47 59.31
CA LYS A 10 2.74 14.30 58.67
C LYS A 10 1.72 14.68 57.59
N LYS A 11 0.94 15.76 57.79
CA LYS A 11 -0.05 16.22 56.80
C LYS A 11 0.61 16.74 55.53
N GLU A 12 1.69 17.50 55.66
CA GLU A 12 2.45 18.03 54.51
C GLU A 12 3.13 16.91 53.72
N ILE A 13 3.70 15.90 54.42
CA ILE A 13 4.26 14.70 53.78
C ILE A 13 3.19 13.92 52.99
N ILE A 14 1.99 13.76 53.55
CA ILE A 14 0.88 13.07 52.87
C ILE A 14 0.44 13.82 51.60
N ILE A 15 0.33 15.15 51.66
CA ILE A 15 -0.02 15.99 50.50
C ILE A 15 1.05 15.86 49.41
N PHE A 16 2.33 15.85 49.80
CA PHE A 16 3.44 15.69 48.87
C PHE A 16 3.43 14.33 48.16
N ILE A 17 3.13 13.25 48.90
CA ILE A 17 3.01 11.90 48.33
C ILE A 17 1.84 11.84 47.33
N ILE A 18 0.68 12.42 47.65
CA ILE A 18 -0.47 12.46 46.74
C ILE A 18 -0.13 13.23 45.46
N ALA A 19 0.58 14.35 45.57
CA ALA A 19 1.02 15.13 44.41
C ALA A 19 1.97 14.33 43.50
N ILE A 20 2.92 13.58 44.07
CA ILE A 20 3.81 12.70 43.31
C ILE A 20 3.03 11.60 42.58
N ILE A 21 2.08 10.95 43.28
CA ILE A 21 1.23 9.93 42.66
C ILE A 21 0.48 10.50 41.45
N PHE A 22 -0.07 11.71 41.58
CA PHE A 22 -0.79 12.37 40.50
C PHE A 22 0.09 12.70 39.29
N ILE A 23 1.35 13.10 39.51
CA ILE A 23 2.33 13.35 38.44
C ILE A 23 2.69 12.03 37.74
N LEU A 24 2.94 10.97 38.51
CA LEU A 24 3.29 9.66 37.97
C LEU A 24 2.16 9.04 37.15
N THR A 25 0.90 9.16 37.60
CA THR A 25 -0.24 8.64 36.83
C THR A 25 -0.44 9.36 35.50
N ASN A 26 -0.23 10.69 35.46
CA ASN A 26 -0.28 11.45 34.21
C ASN A 26 0.86 11.07 33.25
N LEU A 27 2.08 10.87 33.75
CA LEU A 27 3.20 10.38 32.94
C LEU A 27 2.92 9.00 32.34
N VAL A 28 2.40 8.07 33.14
CA VAL A 28 2.02 6.73 32.67
C VAL A 28 0.92 6.82 31.60
N PHE A 29 -0.07 7.69 31.78
CA PHE A 29 -1.14 7.90 30.80
C PHE A 29 -0.60 8.45 29.47
N ILE A 30 0.30 9.42 29.49
CA ILE A 30 0.95 9.98 28.29
C ILE A 30 1.78 8.90 27.57
N LEU A 31 2.55 8.12 28.33
CA LEU A 31 3.36 7.03 27.77
C LEU A 31 2.48 5.94 27.13
N TRP A 32 1.35 5.60 27.76
CA TRP A 32 0.39 4.63 27.22
C TRP A 32 -0.25 5.11 25.92
N GLN A 33 -0.64 6.39 25.84
CA GLN A 33 -1.17 7.00 24.60
C GLN A 33 -0.14 6.95 23.47
N ASN A 34 1.10 7.33 23.74
CA ASN A 34 2.18 7.31 22.74
C ASN A 34 2.52 5.88 22.28
N PHE A 35 2.49 4.91 23.19
CA PHE A 35 2.74 3.51 22.86
C PHE A 35 1.66 2.96 21.91
N ASN A 36 0.38 3.23 22.19
CA ASN A 36 -0.72 2.77 21.33
C ASN A 36 -0.72 3.47 19.96
N LYS A 37 -0.37 4.76 19.91
CA LYS A 37 -0.24 5.49 18.64
C LYS A 37 0.86 4.94 17.73
N ASN A 38 1.90 4.35 18.32
CA ASN A 38 2.99 3.70 17.58
C ASN A 38 2.67 2.25 17.17
N GLN A 39 1.53 1.70 17.60
CA GLN A 39 1.08 0.34 17.27
C GLN A 39 -0.07 0.28 16.26
N GLU A 40 -0.51 1.43 15.73
CA GLU A 40 -1.42 1.42 14.58
C GLU A 40 -0.63 0.84 13.39
N GLU A 41 -0.81 -0.45 13.12
CA GLU A 41 -0.22 -1.11 11.95
C GLU A 41 -0.64 -0.30 10.73
N ALA A 42 0.33 0.34 10.08
CA ALA A 42 0.07 1.14 8.89
C ALA A 42 -0.67 0.25 7.89
N LEU A 43 -1.86 0.68 7.48
CA LEU A 43 -2.64 -0.03 6.47
C LEU A 43 -1.74 -0.31 5.26
N PRO A 44 -1.84 -1.50 4.64
CA PRO A 44 -1.04 -1.84 3.47
C PRO A 44 -1.25 -0.76 2.41
N LYS A 45 -0.15 -0.18 1.93
CA LYS A 45 -0.19 0.95 0.98
C LYS A 45 -0.68 0.56 -0.41
N TYR A 46 -0.87 -0.73 -0.66
CA TYR A 46 -1.38 -1.25 -1.91
C TYR A 46 -1.97 -2.66 -1.74
N GLU A 47 -2.87 -3.01 -2.65
CA GLU A 47 -3.34 -4.36 -2.94
C GLU A 47 -3.28 -4.59 -4.45
N TYR A 48 -3.13 -5.84 -4.87
CA TYR A 48 -3.05 -6.20 -6.29
C TYR A 48 -3.76 -7.51 -6.59
N LYS A 49 -4.20 -7.67 -7.84
CA LYS A 49 -4.89 -8.86 -8.32
C LYS A 49 -4.55 -9.09 -9.79
N ALA A 50 -4.01 -10.26 -10.09
CA ALA A 50 -3.80 -10.72 -11.45
C ALA A 50 -5.17 -11.03 -12.12
N PHE A 51 -5.27 -10.85 -13.43
CA PHE A 51 -6.51 -11.11 -14.16
C PHE A 51 -6.25 -11.41 -15.64
N VAL A 52 -7.18 -12.17 -16.23
CA VAL A 52 -7.24 -12.43 -17.67
C VAL A 52 -7.92 -11.26 -18.38
N PRO A 53 -7.23 -10.53 -19.28
CA PRO A 53 -7.85 -9.45 -20.04
C PRO A 53 -8.80 -10.02 -21.10
N THR A 54 -9.83 -9.24 -21.43
CA THR A 54 -10.68 -9.50 -22.61
C THR A 54 -10.41 -8.42 -23.66
N PHE A 55 -10.26 -8.83 -24.91
CA PHE A 55 -10.02 -7.93 -26.03
C PHE A 55 -11.29 -7.87 -26.88
N GLN A 56 -12.14 -6.88 -26.60
CA GLN A 56 -13.35 -6.60 -27.40
C GLN A 56 -13.12 -5.38 -28.28
N ASN A 57 -13.86 -5.29 -29.40
CA ASN A 57 -13.88 -4.12 -30.28
C ASN A 57 -12.51 -3.67 -30.81
N ASN A 58 -11.63 -4.64 -31.14
CA ASN A 58 -10.27 -4.40 -31.62
C ASN A 58 -9.36 -3.62 -30.66
N TYR A 59 -9.71 -3.56 -29.37
CA TYR A 59 -8.83 -2.97 -28.38
C TYR A 59 -7.57 -3.83 -28.19
N ASP A 60 -6.42 -3.17 -28.10
CA ASP A 60 -5.18 -3.71 -27.55
C ASP A 60 -4.55 -2.66 -26.61
N PHE A 61 -3.56 -3.08 -25.83
CA PHE A 61 -2.91 -2.20 -24.83
C PHE A 61 -2.24 -0.96 -25.43
N THR A 62 -1.88 -0.97 -26.72
CA THR A 62 -1.14 0.13 -27.37
C THR A 62 -2.01 1.36 -27.58
N HIS A 63 -3.34 1.22 -27.50
CA HIS A 63 -4.29 2.31 -27.71
C HIS A 63 -4.22 3.39 -26.62
N ASP A 64 -3.99 2.99 -25.37
CA ASP A 64 -4.14 3.89 -24.22
C ASP A 64 -3.23 3.61 -23.02
N MET A 65 -2.29 2.65 -23.12
CA MET A 65 -1.31 2.35 -22.08
C MET A 65 0.08 2.86 -22.47
N ALA A 66 0.83 3.36 -21.49
CA ALA A 66 2.24 3.62 -21.64
C ALA A 66 3.02 2.30 -21.72
N TYR A 67 4.21 2.31 -22.32
CA TYR A 67 5.01 1.11 -22.52
C TYR A 67 6.46 1.36 -22.13
N SER A 68 7.00 0.49 -21.27
CA SER A 68 8.41 0.48 -20.89
C SER A 68 8.81 -0.92 -20.43
N ASN A 69 10.06 -1.32 -20.67
CA ASN A 69 10.60 -2.62 -20.24
C ASN A 69 9.73 -3.84 -20.64
N LYS A 70 9.08 -3.78 -21.82
CA LYS A 70 8.16 -4.81 -22.33
C LYS A 70 6.88 -5.00 -21.50
N ILE A 71 6.51 -3.99 -20.72
CA ILE A 71 5.30 -3.97 -19.89
C ILE A 71 4.48 -2.74 -20.29
N TYR A 72 3.22 -2.98 -20.62
CA TYR A 72 2.23 -1.92 -20.75
C TYR A 72 1.74 -1.53 -19.36
N TYR A 73 1.55 -0.24 -19.11
CA TYR A 73 1.01 0.24 -17.83
C TYR A 73 0.12 1.46 -18.01
N LYS A 74 -0.89 1.57 -17.14
CA LYS A 74 -1.83 2.68 -17.14
C LYS A 74 -2.21 3.06 -15.73
N LYS A 75 -2.21 4.37 -15.47
CA LYS A 75 -2.71 4.99 -14.25
C LYS A 75 -4.14 5.44 -14.48
N ILE A 76 -5.01 5.14 -13.54
CA ILE A 76 -6.43 5.44 -13.56
C ILE A 76 -6.72 6.26 -12.32
N ASN A 77 -7.03 7.54 -12.52
CA ASN A 77 -7.04 8.52 -11.44
C ASN A 77 -8.44 8.93 -10.96
N SER A 78 -9.48 8.48 -11.65
CA SER A 78 -10.87 8.78 -11.32
C SER A 78 -11.76 7.53 -11.39
N TYR A 79 -12.83 7.56 -10.61
CA TYR A 79 -13.85 6.51 -10.59
C TYR A 79 -14.57 6.34 -11.94
N ASP A 80 -14.78 7.44 -12.66
CA ASP A 80 -15.40 7.43 -14.00
C ASP A 80 -14.55 6.66 -15.03
N GLU A 81 -13.23 6.85 -15.01
CA GLU A 81 -12.32 6.10 -15.88
C GLU A 81 -12.27 4.63 -15.48
N TYR A 82 -12.18 4.36 -14.17
CA TYR A 82 -12.24 3.00 -13.63
C TYR A 82 -13.51 2.26 -14.05
N SER A 83 -14.67 2.90 -13.97
CA SER A 83 -15.95 2.26 -14.30
C SER A 83 -15.99 1.78 -15.76
N LYS A 84 -15.47 2.58 -16.71
CA LYS A 84 -15.35 2.18 -18.12
C LYS A 84 -14.39 1.02 -18.33
N ILE A 85 -13.30 0.98 -17.57
CA ILE A 85 -12.32 -0.11 -17.63
C ILE A 85 -12.91 -1.38 -17.00
N LYS A 86 -13.67 -1.25 -15.91
CA LYS A 86 -14.35 -2.36 -15.22
C LYS A 86 -15.42 -3.02 -16.09
N GLU A 87 -16.12 -2.24 -16.92
CA GLU A 87 -17.04 -2.77 -17.94
C GLU A 87 -16.32 -3.66 -18.96
N ARG A 88 -15.09 -3.30 -19.35
CA ARG A 88 -14.25 -4.11 -20.24
C ARG A 88 -13.70 -5.33 -19.52
N TRP A 89 -13.13 -5.13 -18.34
CA TRP A 89 -12.44 -6.15 -17.54
C TRP A 89 -13.09 -6.27 -16.16
N ASN A 90 -14.10 -7.13 -16.07
CA ASN A 90 -14.89 -7.32 -14.85
C ASN A 90 -14.11 -7.98 -13.70
N ASN A 91 -12.95 -8.58 -13.95
CA ASN A 91 -12.18 -9.32 -12.94
C ASN A 91 -11.04 -8.52 -12.26
N ILE A 92 -10.90 -7.22 -12.54
CA ILE A 92 -9.96 -6.33 -11.82
C ILE A 92 -10.39 -6.07 -10.37
N ILE A 93 -9.49 -5.54 -9.53
CA ILE A 93 -9.81 -5.09 -8.16
C ILE A 93 -11.04 -4.20 -8.14
N GLU A 94 -11.93 -4.44 -7.17
CA GLU A 94 -13.08 -3.58 -6.92
C GLU A 94 -12.65 -2.32 -6.16
N MET A 95 -12.99 -1.16 -6.71
CA MET A 95 -12.84 0.12 -6.03
C MET A 95 -14.16 0.89 -6.08
N SER A 96 -14.62 1.36 -4.93
CA SER A 96 -15.73 2.32 -4.84
C SER A 96 -15.25 3.73 -5.17
N GLU A 97 -16.18 4.67 -5.36
CA GLU A 97 -15.84 6.09 -5.54
C GLU A 97 -15.09 6.66 -4.31
N GLU A 98 -15.44 6.19 -3.10
CA GLU A 98 -14.75 6.60 -1.87
C GLU A 98 -13.29 6.13 -1.85
N ASP A 99 -13.03 4.91 -2.35
CA ASP A 99 -11.66 4.38 -2.42
C ASP A 99 -10.74 5.28 -3.24
N PHE A 100 -11.26 5.94 -4.28
CA PHE A 100 -10.49 6.86 -5.13
C PHE A 100 -10.10 8.17 -4.45
N LYS A 101 -10.65 8.49 -3.28
CA LYS A 101 -10.18 9.66 -2.52
C LYS A 101 -8.81 9.42 -1.92
N GLU A 102 -8.57 8.21 -1.42
CA GLU A 102 -7.32 7.83 -0.76
C GLU A 102 -6.40 6.98 -1.65
N ASN A 103 -6.91 6.46 -2.77
CA ASN A 103 -6.18 5.56 -3.66
C ASN A 103 -6.35 5.96 -5.13
N PHE A 104 -5.51 5.36 -5.97
CA PHE A 104 -5.67 5.34 -7.42
C PHE A 104 -5.48 3.92 -7.92
N MET A 105 -5.96 3.63 -9.13
CA MET A 105 -5.75 2.34 -9.76
C MET A 105 -4.56 2.40 -10.71
N MET A 106 -3.77 1.32 -10.72
CA MET A 106 -2.84 1.01 -11.80
C MET A 106 -3.28 -0.27 -12.48
N ILE A 107 -2.92 -0.42 -13.75
CA ILE A 107 -2.94 -1.70 -14.46
C ILE A 107 -1.58 -1.89 -15.13
N THR A 108 -1.03 -3.09 -15.05
CA THR A 108 0.13 -3.53 -15.85
C THR A 108 -0.27 -4.73 -16.69
N ALA A 109 0.27 -4.83 -17.90
CA ALA A 109 0.06 -5.98 -18.78
C ALA A 109 1.38 -6.41 -19.43
N ILE A 110 1.62 -7.72 -19.47
CA ILE A 110 2.80 -8.29 -20.11
C ILE A 110 2.60 -8.37 -21.63
N GLU A 111 3.68 -8.22 -22.38
CA GLU A 111 3.64 -8.31 -23.84
C GLU A 111 3.96 -9.71 -24.38
N ASN A 112 4.82 -10.47 -23.70
CA ASN A 112 5.41 -11.70 -24.25
C ASN A 112 5.13 -12.92 -23.35
N VAL A 113 4.92 -14.08 -23.96
CA VAL A 113 4.76 -15.39 -23.30
C VAL A 113 5.91 -15.69 -22.31
N SER A 114 7.13 -15.24 -22.62
CA SER A 114 8.28 -15.44 -21.71
C SER A 114 8.13 -14.72 -20.36
N MET A 115 7.15 -13.84 -20.22
CA MET A 115 6.85 -13.04 -19.04
C MET A 115 5.61 -13.57 -18.28
N GLU A 116 5.06 -14.70 -18.70
CA GLU A 116 4.00 -15.39 -17.97
C GLU A 116 4.47 -15.75 -16.57
N GLY A 117 3.56 -15.64 -15.59
CA GLY A 117 3.88 -15.90 -14.19
C GLY A 117 4.64 -14.78 -13.51
N LEU A 118 4.65 -13.55 -14.05
CA LEU A 118 5.03 -12.37 -13.29
C LEU A 118 3.97 -12.02 -12.23
N THR A 119 4.44 -11.68 -11.05
CA THR A 119 3.67 -11.17 -9.92
C THR A 119 4.37 -9.94 -9.33
N VAL A 120 3.73 -9.29 -8.37
CA VAL A 120 4.27 -8.10 -7.73
C VAL A 120 5.35 -8.48 -6.73
N ASP A 121 6.55 -7.93 -6.90
CA ASP A 121 7.65 -8.03 -5.94
C ASP A 121 7.53 -6.91 -4.91
N LYS A 122 7.51 -5.66 -5.39
CA LYS A 122 7.52 -4.48 -4.54
C LYS A 122 6.93 -3.27 -5.24
N ILE A 123 6.22 -2.45 -4.47
CA ILE A 123 5.76 -1.13 -4.89
C ILE A 123 6.29 -0.10 -3.89
N GLU A 124 7.03 0.88 -4.39
CA GLU A 124 7.58 1.95 -3.59
C GLU A 124 7.69 3.25 -4.38
N ALA A 125 7.91 4.36 -3.69
CA ALA A 125 8.06 5.66 -4.33
C ALA A 125 9.20 6.44 -3.68
N ASP A 126 9.97 7.14 -4.50
CA ASP A 126 10.87 8.19 -4.03
C ASP A 126 10.16 9.57 -4.11
N SER A 127 10.90 10.67 -4.15
CA SER A 127 10.32 12.01 -4.28
C SER A 127 9.66 12.33 -5.64
N LYS A 128 9.97 11.56 -6.69
CA LYS A 128 9.62 11.87 -8.09
C LYS A 128 8.97 10.72 -8.85
N THR A 129 9.25 9.49 -8.46
CA THR A 129 8.90 8.29 -9.24
C THR A 129 8.24 7.24 -8.38
N LEU A 130 7.14 6.69 -8.88
CA LEU A 130 6.53 5.46 -8.41
C LEU A 130 7.21 4.30 -9.13
N TYR A 131 7.72 3.34 -8.38
CA TYR A 131 8.36 2.12 -8.88
C TYR A 131 7.45 0.92 -8.62
N ILE A 132 7.16 0.15 -9.67
CA ILE A 132 6.47 -1.13 -9.59
C ILE A 132 7.44 -2.19 -10.11
N SER A 133 7.95 -3.02 -9.19
CA SER A 133 8.83 -4.15 -9.50
C SER A 133 7.99 -5.43 -9.63
N LEU A 134 8.20 -6.15 -10.74
CA LEU A 134 7.62 -7.47 -10.98
C LEU A 134 8.70 -8.56 -10.90
N ILE A 135 8.32 -9.71 -10.37
CA ILE A 135 9.16 -10.91 -10.30
C ILE A 135 8.35 -12.11 -10.76
N HIS A 136 9.01 -13.15 -11.25
CA HIS A 136 8.32 -14.40 -11.50
C HIS A 136 7.91 -15.05 -10.18
N TYR A 137 6.76 -15.73 -10.17
CA TYR A 137 6.41 -16.66 -9.09
C TYR A 137 7.55 -17.64 -8.84
N GLU A 138 7.69 -18.04 -7.57
CA GLU A 138 8.65 -19.06 -7.16
C GLU A 138 8.38 -20.40 -7.86
N ASP A 139 9.44 -21.19 -8.07
CA ASP A 139 9.32 -22.49 -8.72
C ASP A 139 8.35 -23.42 -7.97
N GLY A 140 7.42 -24.03 -8.71
CA GLY A 140 6.41 -24.93 -8.15
C GLY A 140 5.12 -24.25 -7.68
N VAL A 141 5.05 -22.91 -7.71
CA VAL A 141 3.78 -22.19 -7.52
C VAL A 141 2.91 -22.35 -8.76
N ASN A 142 1.67 -22.79 -8.58
CA ASN A 142 0.69 -22.86 -9.66
C ASN A 142 0.05 -21.48 -9.86
N TYR A 143 0.06 -20.99 -11.10
CA TYR A 143 -0.57 -19.74 -11.52
C TYR A 143 -1.32 -19.98 -12.83
N ASP A 144 -2.28 -19.11 -13.15
CA ASP A 144 -2.94 -19.14 -14.45
C ASP A 144 -2.09 -18.37 -15.47
N GLU A 145 -1.54 -19.08 -16.47
CA GLU A 145 -0.74 -18.49 -17.54
C GLU A 145 -1.51 -17.44 -18.37
N ASN A 146 -2.84 -17.47 -18.33
CA ASN A 146 -3.70 -16.49 -19.00
C ASN A 146 -3.83 -15.17 -18.22
N GLU A 147 -3.43 -15.14 -16.93
CA GLU A 147 -3.41 -13.92 -16.11
C GLU A 147 -2.23 -13.02 -16.51
N THR A 148 -2.35 -12.43 -17.69
CA THR A 148 -1.34 -11.58 -18.32
C THR A 148 -1.39 -10.13 -17.85
N CYS A 149 -2.35 -9.78 -17.00
CA CYS A 149 -2.51 -8.43 -16.45
C CYS A 149 -2.58 -8.44 -14.92
N ILE A 150 -2.19 -7.33 -14.29
CA ILE A 150 -2.32 -7.11 -12.85
C ILE A 150 -3.01 -5.75 -12.66
N SER A 151 -4.05 -5.74 -11.84
CA SER A 151 -4.71 -4.53 -11.35
C SER A 151 -4.23 -4.23 -9.95
N TYR A 152 -4.10 -2.95 -9.61
CA TYR A 152 -3.58 -2.48 -8.33
C TYR A 152 -4.49 -1.39 -7.78
N LYS A 153 -4.76 -1.42 -6.48
CA LYS A 153 -5.21 -0.25 -5.73
C LYS A 153 -4.03 0.23 -4.92
N ILE A 154 -3.59 1.46 -5.18
CA ILE A 154 -2.37 2.03 -4.58
C ILE A 154 -2.76 3.31 -3.84
N SER A 155 -2.29 3.45 -2.61
CA SER A 155 -2.47 4.66 -1.81
C SER A 155 -1.88 5.87 -2.51
N ARG A 156 -2.61 7.00 -2.46
CA ARG A 156 -2.14 8.28 -3.01
C ARG A 156 -0.85 8.79 -2.36
N GLU A 157 -0.45 8.27 -1.19
CA GLU A 157 0.87 8.55 -0.60
C GLU A 157 2.04 8.17 -1.52
N LEU A 158 1.85 7.12 -2.32
CA LEU A 158 2.84 6.63 -3.29
C LEU A 158 2.68 7.29 -4.67
N GLU A 159 1.65 8.13 -4.86
CA GLU A 159 1.35 8.73 -6.16
C GLU A 159 2.45 9.68 -6.60
N ARG A 160 2.99 9.45 -7.80
CA ARG A 160 3.97 10.31 -8.46
C ARG A 160 3.57 10.55 -9.92
N GLU A 161 4.14 11.59 -10.50
CA GLU A 161 3.98 11.87 -11.94
C GLU A 161 4.75 10.87 -12.78
N ASN A 162 6.00 10.55 -12.40
CA ASN A 162 6.79 9.54 -13.09
C ASN A 162 6.45 8.16 -12.56
N ILE A 163 6.35 7.21 -13.49
CA ILE A 163 6.08 5.80 -13.20
C ILE A 163 7.14 4.97 -13.91
N SER A 164 7.79 4.09 -13.15
CA SER A 164 8.76 3.13 -13.66
C SER A 164 8.30 1.73 -13.33
N VAL A 165 7.97 0.95 -14.36
CA VAL A 165 7.63 -0.46 -14.21
C VAL A 165 8.82 -1.28 -14.71
N THR A 166 9.32 -2.17 -13.85
CA THR A 166 10.48 -3.01 -14.14
C THR A 166 10.15 -4.45 -13.80
N ARG A 167 10.91 -5.38 -14.40
CA ARG A 167 10.84 -6.80 -14.04
C ARG A 167 12.22 -7.37 -13.81
N ASN A 168 12.29 -8.37 -12.95
CA ASN A 168 13.46 -9.21 -12.83
C ASN A 168 13.50 -10.23 -13.97
N PHE A 169 14.64 -10.30 -14.64
CA PHE A 169 14.90 -11.32 -15.67
C PHE A 169 15.28 -12.64 -14.99
N ARG A 170 14.67 -13.74 -15.43
CA ARG A 170 15.22 -15.07 -15.13
C ARG A 170 16.61 -15.20 -15.77
N GLU A 171 17.44 -16.09 -15.25
CA GLU A 171 18.81 -16.25 -15.76
C GLU A 171 18.85 -16.59 -17.26
N ASN A 172 17.87 -17.36 -17.73
CA ASN A 172 17.71 -17.71 -19.14
C ASN A 172 17.15 -16.58 -20.01
N GLU A 173 16.73 -15.45 -19.43
CA GLU A 173 16.26 -14.25 -20.15
C GLU A 173 17.29 -13.11 -20.17
N LYS A 174 18.38 -13.22 -19.39
CA LYS A 174 19.47 -12.23 -19.39
C LYS A 174 20.23 -12.36 -20.72
N VAL A 175 20.11 -11.35 -21.59
CA VAL A 175 20.84 -11.22 -22.87
C VAL A 175 22.16 -10.50 -22.67
#